data_AF-A0A510IZ52-F1
#
_entry.id   AF-A0A510IZ52-F1
#
_cell.length_a   1.000
_cell.length_b   1.000
_cell.length_c   1.000
_cell.angle_alpha   90.00
_cell.angle_beta   90.00
_cell.angle_gamma   90.00
#
_symmetry.space_group_name_H-M   'P 1'
#
loop_
_entity.id
_entity.type
_entity.pdbx_description
1 polymer ?
#
loop_
_entity_poly.entity_id
_entity_poly.type
_entity_poly.pdbx_seq_one_letter_code
_entity_poly.pdbx_strand_id
1 'polypeptide(L)'
;MNVLLIIGAVAILVALYRAATSKNIPQSPAACGIAFFTVTAGLASWLYLLSAIPFHSLYLLVSVTSLPLILLLGGVMAARTSEDTASMNAKIVLAVAAVPYLLVTFIAFMNSSEWAIIYALVIYIPCIIGGRYIGSKYLQVK
;
A
#
# COMPACT_ATOMS: atom_id res chain seq x y z
N MET A 1 -16.41 16.27 9.74
CA MET A 1 -15.43 16.13 8.64
C MET A 1 -14.36 15.08 8.96
N ASN A 2 -13.66 15.19 10.10
CA ASN A 2 -12.55 14.28 10.46
C ASN A 2 -12.97 12.80 10.62
N VAL A 3 -14.15 12.53 11.19
CA VAL A 3 -14.65 11.15 11.39
C VAL A 3 -14.96 10.46 10.05
N LEU A 4 -15.57 11.17 9.10
CA LEU A 4 -15.86 10.63 7.76
C LEU A 4 -14.58 10.31 6.99
N LEU A 5 -13.55 11.14 7.16
CA LEU A 5 -12.23 10.88 6.60
C LEU A 5 -11.63 9.60 7.21
N ILE A 6 -11.59 9.48 8.54
CA ILE A 6 -11.06 8.26 9.21
C ILE A 6 -11.80 7.00 8.74
N ILE A 7 -13.13 7.04 8.68
CA ILE A 7 -13.95 5.92 8.20
C ILE A 7 -13.59 5.57 6.74
N GLY A 8 -13.40 6.57 5.87
CA GLY A 8 -13.00 6.37 4.48
C GLY A 8 -11.67 5.64 4.33
N ALA A 9 -10.63 6.02 5.09
CA ALA A 9 -9.34 5.33 5.04
C ALA A 9 -9.40 3.89 5.57
N VAL A 10 -10.12 3.68 6.67
CA VAL A 10 -10.34 2.33 7.21
C VAL A 10 -11.07 1.48 6.16
N ALA A 11 -12.09 2.02 5.50
CA ALA A 11 -12.82 1.30 4.46
C ALA A 11 -11.91 0.93 3.27
N ILE A 12 -11.04 1.84 2.83
CA ILE A 12 -10.07 1.60 1.76
C ILE A 12 -9.07 0.50 2.15
N LEU A 13 -8.50 0.57 3.36
CA LEU A 13 -7.57 -0.45 3.87
C LEU A 13 -8.24 -1.81 4.03
N VAL A 14 -9.48 -1.84 4.52
CA VAL A 14 -10.27 -3.07 4.65
C VAL A 14 -10.60 -3.65 3.28
N ALA A 15 -10.92 -2.82 2.28
CA ALA A 15 -11.17 -3.28 0.91
C ALA A 15 -9.91 -3.91 0.30
N LEU A 16 -8.75 -3.27 0.45
CA LEU A 16 -7.46 -3.85 0.05
C LEU A 16 -7.15 -5.16 0.75
N TYR A 17 -7.34 -5.21 2.07
CA TYR A 17 -7.11 -6.42 2.86
C TYR A 17 -7.99 -7.56 2.35
N ARG A 18 -9.29 -7.32 2.19
CA ARG A 18 -10.23 -8.32 1.65
C ARG A 18 -9.86 -8.76 0.24
N ALA A 19 -9.42 -7.86 -0.61
CA ALA A 19 -8.94 -8.20 -1.95
C ALA A 19 -7.66 -9.05 -1.88
N ALA A 20 -6.71 -8.70 -1.01
CA ALA A 20 -5.46 -9.43 -0.81
C ALA A 20 -5.65 -10.82 -0.19
N THR A 21 -6.70 -11.02 0.62
CA THR A 21 -7.03 -12.31 1.26
C THR A 21 -8.19 -13.04 0.58
N SER A 22 -8.74 -12.51 -0.51
CA SER A 22 -9.84 -13.15 -1.24
C SER A 22 -9.41 -14.52 -1.77
N LYS A 23 -10.30 -15.52 -1.76
CA LYS A 23 -10.00 -16.82 -2.38
C LYS A 23 -9.79 -16.71 -3.90
N ASN A 24 -10.37 -15.67 -4.51
CA ASN A 24 -10.23 -15.42 -5.94
C ASN A 24 -8.86 -14.79 -6.21
N ILE A 25 -8.03 -15.55 -6.91
CA ILE A 25 -6.71 -15.11 -7.37
C ILE A 25 -6.91 -14.02 -8.43
N PRO A 26 -6.23 -12.86 -8.32
CA PRO A 26 -6.24 -11.87 -9.39
C PRO A 26 -5.61 -12.44 -10.66
N GLN A 27 -6.34 -12.32 -11.78
CA GLN A 27 -6.00 -12.98 -13.04
C GLN A 27 -4.78 -12.43 -13.76
N SER A 28 -4.40 -11.16 -13.51
CA SER A 28 -3.18 -10.59 -14.11
C SER A 28 -2.39 -9.69 -13.16
N PRO A 29 -1.06 -9.62 -13.32
CA PRO A 29 -0.19 -8.70 -12.58
C PRO A 29 -0.51 -7.24 -12.88
N ALA A 30 -0.96 -6.94 -14.12
CA ALA A 30 -1.38 -5.60 -14.52
C ALA A 30 -2.64 -5.16 -13.76
N ALA A 31 -3.62 -6.05 -13.59
CA ALA A 31 -4.82 -5.76 -12.79
C ALA A 31 -4.46 -5.54 -11.30
N CYS A 32 -3.51 -6.30 -10.76
CA CYS A 32 -2.98 -6.06 -9.42
C CYS A 32 -2.30 -4.68 -9.31
N GLY A 33 -1.45 -4.34 -10.27
CA GLY A 33 -0.76 -3.07 -10.33
C GLY A 33 -1.74 -1.88 -10.40
N ILE A 34 -2.77 -1.98 -11.23
CA ILE A 34 -3.81 -0.95 -11.37
C ILE A 34 -4.61 -0.81 -10.07
N ALA A 35 -5.10 -1.91 -9.49
CA ALA A 35 -5.83 -1.86 -8.23
C ALA A 35 -4.97 -1.27 -7.10
N PHE A 36 -3.69 -1.65 -7.04
CA PHE A 36 -2.74 -1.11 -6.10
C PHE A 36 -2.51 0.39 -6.31
N PHE A 37 -2.32 0.82 -7.55
CA PHE A 37 -2.16 2.22 -7.92
C PHE A 37 -3.37 3.05 -7.52
N THR A 38 -4.59 2.61 -7.89
CA THR A 38 -5.84 3.31 -7.56
C THR A 38 -6.01 3.47 -6.05
N VAL A 39 -5.71 2.43 -5.27
CA VAL A 39 -5.84 2.53 -3.82
C VAL A 39 -4.76 3.42 -3.21
N THR A 40 -3.52 3.31 -3.68
CA THR A 40 -2.42 4.13 -3.19
C THR A 40 -2.66 5.61 -3.52
N ALA A 41 -3.19 5.92 -4.70
CA ALA A 41 -3.63 7.27 -5.08
C ALA A 41 -4.81 7.76 -4.22
N GLY A 42 -5.78 6.88 -3.91
CA GLY A 42 -6.87 7.19 -2.98
C GLY A 42 -6.38 7.53 -1.58
N LEU A 43 -5.41 6.75 -1.05
CA LEU A 43 -4.76 7.05 0.22
C LEU A 43 -3.96 8.36 0.16
N ALA A 44 -3.28 8.66 -0.95
CA ALA A 44 -2.54 9.91 -1.16
C ALA A 44 -3.44 11.13 -1.00
N SER A 45 -4.53 11.16 -1.77
CA SER A 45 -5.55 12.21 -1.72
C SER A 45 -6.13 12.36 -0.32
N TRP A 46 -6.27 11.24 0.38
CA TRP A 46 -6.82 11.23 1.72
C TRP A 46 -5.84 11.75 2.78
N LEU A 47 -4.57 11.33 2.76
CA LEU A 47 -3.53 11.87 3.66
C LEU A 47 -3.32 13.37 3.42
N TYR A 48 -3.41 13.82 2.16
CA TYR A 48 -3.40 15.24 1.83
C TYR A 48 -4.57 16.00 2.47
N LEU A 49 -5.80 15.47 2.39
CA LEU A 49 -6.94 16.09 3.08
C LEU A 49 -6.78 16.06 4.60
N LEU A 50 -6.14 15.03 5.15
CA LEU A 50 -5.90 14.90 6.57
C LEU A 50 -4.80 15.84 7.07
N SER A 51 -3.80 16.15 6.25
CA SER A 51 -2.72 17.11 6.58
C SER A 51 -3.24 18.54 6.72
N ALA A 52 -4.38 18.87 6.10
CA ALA A 52 -5.05 20.15 6.23
C ALA A 52 -5.81 20.33 7.56
N ILE A 53 -5.90 19.29 8.39
CA ILE A 53 -6.59 19.33 9.68
C ILE A 53 -5.56 19.64 10.79
N PRO A 54 -5.88 20.47 11.81
CA PRO A 54 -4.94 20.84 12.88
C PRO A 54 -4.51 19.70 13.84
N PHE A 55 -4.87 18.45 13.55
CA PHE A 55 -4.52 17.26 14.36
C PHE A 55 -3.29 16.56 13.80
N HIS A 56 -2.12 17.20 13.90
CA HIS A 56 -0.87 16.73 13.32
C HIS A 56 -0.44 15.34 13.81
N SER A 57 -0.65 15.02 15.10
CA SER A 57 -0.31 13.73 15.69
C SER A 57 -1.11 12.56 15.09
N LEU A 58 -2.41 12.79 14.84
CA LEU A 58 -3.28 11.81 14.18
C LEU A 58 -2.81 11.56 12.75
N TYR A 59 -2.47 12.65 12.05
CA TYR A 59 -1.92 12.60 10.70
C TYR A 59 -0.63 11.80 10.59
N LEU A 60 0.33 12.01 11.50
CA LEU A 60 1.56 11.25 11.54
C LEU A 60 1.30 9.78 11.87
N LEU A 61 0.49 9.48 12.89
CA LEU A 61 0.16 8.10 13.28
C LEU A 61 -0.43 7.31 12.11
N VAL A 62 -1.39 7.92 11.42
CA VAL A 62 -2.08 7.34 10.28
C VAL A 62 -1.12 7.15 9.10
N SER A 63 -0.26 8.13 8.82
CA SER A 63 0.75 8.04 7.76
C SER A 63 1.75 6.91 8.03
N VAL A 64 2.32 6.86 9.25
CA VAL A 64 3.32 5.88 9.70
C VAL A 64 2.79 4.45 9.64
N THR A 65 1.48 4.26 9.86
CA THR A 65 0.84 2.93 9.89
C THR A 65 0.28 2.49 8.54
N SER A 66 -0.31 3.41 7.76
CA SER A 66 -0.96 3.07 6.49
C SER A 66 0.03 2.77 5.36
N LEU A 67 1.15 3.50 5.31
CA LEU A 67 2.18 3.34 4.27
C LEU A 67 2.77 1.92 4.23
N PRO A 68 3.26 1.33 5.35
CA PRO A 68 3.82 -0.03 5.35
C PRO A 68 2.75 -1.09 5.10
N LEU A 69 1.53 -0.89 5.62
CA LEU A 69 0.41 -1.82 5.44
C LEU A 69 0.03 -1.97 3.95
N ILE A 70 -0.04 -0.85 3.23
CA ILE A 70 -0.32 -0.89 1.80
C ILE A 70 0.78 -1.67 1.07
N LEU A 71 2.05 -1.41 1.35
CA LEU A 71 3.15 -2.16 0.74
C LEU A 71 3.11 -3.67 1.02
N LEU A 72 2.82 -4.04 2.27
CA LEU A 72 2.65 -5.45 2.65
C LEU A 72 1.52 -6.10 1.84
N LEU A 73 0.38 -5.43 1.70
CA LEU A 73 -0.75 -5.92 0.92
C LEU A 73 -0.42 -6.05 -0.57
N GLY A 74 0.35 -5.11 -1.12
CA GLY A 74 0.87 -5.18 -2.49
C GLY A 74 1.77 -6.39 -2.70
N GLY A 75 2.67 -6.65 -1.75
CA GLY A 75 3.51 -7.85 -1.76
C GLY A 75 2.67 -9.14 -1.71
N VAL A 76 1.64 -9.19 -0.86
CA VAL A 76 0.72 -10.34 -0.78
C VAL A 76 0.01 -10.55 -2.12
N MET A 77 -0.51 -9.48 -2.75
CA MET A 77 -1.17 -9.57 -4.05
C MET A 77 -0.22 -10.05 -5.16
N ALA A 78 1.01 -9.54 -5.19
CA ALA A 78 2.03 -9.99 -6.14
C ALA A 78 2.31 -11.49 -6.05
N ALA A 79 2.33 -12.05 -4.84
CA ALA A 79 2.59 -13.47 -4.59
C ALA A 79 1.44 -14.40 -5.00
N ARG A 80 0.22 -13.88 -5.16
CA ARG A 80 -1.00 -14.67 -5.35
C ARG A 80 -1.54 -14.64 -6.78
N THR A 81 -0.88 -13.99 -7.72
CA THR A 81 -1.28 -13.92 -9.13
C THR A 81 -1.18 -15.28 -9.82
N SER A 82 -2.10 -15.57 -10.76
CA SER A 82 -2.15 -16.86 -11.49
C SER A 82 -1.12 -17.00 -12.62
N GLU A 83 -0.38 -15.94 -12.95
CA GLU A 83 0.66 -15.99 -13.97
C GLU A 83 1.97 -16.53 -13.41
N ASP A 84 2.59 -17.46 -14.15
CA ASP A 84 3.66 -18.37 -13.73
C ASP A 84 5.05 -17.71 -13.52
N THR A 85 5.08 -16.40 -13.26
CA THR A 85 6.29 -15.65 -12.96
C THR A 85 6.11 -14.77 -11.73
N ALA A 86 5.95 -15.40 -10.57
CA ALA A 86 5.85 -14.72 -9.27
C ALA A 86 6.97 -13.69 -9.01
N SER A 87 8.16 -13.89 -9.60
CA SER A 87 9.27 -12.92 -9.55
C SER A 87 9.04 -11.69 -10.45
N MET A 88 8.40 -11.84 -11.60
CA MET A 88 8.00 -10.75 -12.49
C MET A 88 6.87 -9.93 -11.87
N ASN A 89 5.92 -10.60 -11.22
CA ASN A 89 4.75 -9.97 -10.62
C ASN A 89 5.15 -9.10 -9.42
N ALA A 90 6.12 -9.58 -8.64
CA ALA A 90 6.73 -8.78 -7.58
C ALA A 90 7.46 -7.54 -8.12
N LYS A 91 8.16 -7.64 -9.26
CA LYS A 91 8.83 -6.50 -9.91
C LYS A 91 7.83 -5.49 -10.46
N ILE A 92 6.74 -5.94 -11.08
CA ILE A 92 5.67 -5.07 -11.59
C ILE A 92 5.00 -4.35 -10.44
N VAL A 93 4.67 -5.03 -9.35
CA VAL A 93 4.13 -4.37 -8.16
C VAL A 93 5.15 -3.39 -7.58
N LEU A 94 6.43 -3.77 -7.45
CA LEU A 94 7.50 -2.84 -7.05
C LEU A 94 7.64 -1.62 -7.95
N ALA A 95 7.43 -1.75 -9.26
CA ALA A 95 7.56 -0.64 -10.20
C ALA A 95 6.32 0.26 -10.19
N VAL A 96 5.13 -0.34 -10.24
CA VAL A 96 3.84 0.37 -10.31
C VAL A 96 3.47 0.99 -8.96
N ALA A 97 3.87 0.37 -7.85
CA ALA A 97 3.68 0.90 -6.51
C ALA A 97 4.65 2.05 -6.17
N ALA A 98 5.82 2.13 -6.83
CA ALA A 98 6.89 3.03 -6.40
C ALA A 98 6.49 4.49 -6.54
N VAL A 99 5.94 4.86 -7.71
CA VAL A 99 5.54 6.24 -8.01
C VAL A 99 4.46 6.74 -7.05
N PRO A 100 3.30 6.06 -6.90
CA PRO A 100 2.28 6.53 -5.98
C PRO A 100 2.73 6.42 -4.52
N TYR A 101 3.53 5.42 -4.13
CA TYR A 101 4.08 5.33 -2.78
C TYR A 101 5.03 6.48 -2.43
N LEU A 102 5.94 6.83 -3.33
CA LEU A 102 6.84 7.97 -3.15
C LEU A 102 6.03 9.25 -3.02
N LEU A 103 5.06 9.48 -3.91
CA LEU A 103 4.19 10.65 -3.84
C LEU A 103 3.48 10.74 -2.48
N VAL A 104 2.86 9.65 -2.02
CA VAL A 104 2.16 9.61 -0.72
C VAL A 104 3.12 9.85 0.43
N THR A 105 4.31 9.27 0.38
CA THR A 105 5.34 9.39 1.42
C THR A 105 5.82 10.83 1.55
N PHE A 106 6.03 11.53 0.43
CA PHE A 106 6.41 12.94 0.43
C PHE A 106 5.27 13.86 0.88
N ILE A 107 4.01 13.50 0.62
CA ILE A 107 2.85 14.20 1.19
C ILE A 107 2.82 13.97 2.71
N ALA A 108 2.80 12.70 3.14
CA ALA A 108 2.76 12.22 4.52
C ALA A 108 3.82 12.89 5.41
N PHE A 109 5.01 13.11 4.86
CA PHE A 109 6.14 13.70 5.57
C PHE A 109 6.59 15.03 4.95
N MET A 110 5.65 15.84 4.43
CA MET A 110 6.01 17.11 3.75
C MET A 110 6.78 18.08 4.66
N ASN A 111 6.56 18.01 5.97
CA ASN A 111 7.26 18.81 6.99
C ASN A 111 8.42 18.05 7.66
N SER A 112 8.84 16.91 7.10
CA SER A 112 9.76 15.94 7.72
C SER A 112 10.46 15.09 6.65
N SER A 113 11.18 15.75 5.73
CA SER A 113 11.80 15.12 4.55
C SER A 113 12.75 13.95 4.88
N GLU A 114 13.41 13.97 6.04
CA GLU A 114 14.26 12.87 6.51
C GLU A 114 13.46 11.57 6.71
N TRP A 115 12.28 11.67 7.32
CA TRP A 115 11.37 10.53 7.50
C TRP A 115 10.78 10.06 6.18
N ALA A 116 10.53 10.99 5.25
CA ALA A 116 10.10 10.66 3.90
C ALA A 116 11.12 9.75 3.20
N ILE A 117 12.42 10.06 3.33
CA ILE A 117 13.51 9.29 2.73
C ILE A 117 13.61 7.89 3.36
N ILE A 118 13.49 7.79 4.69
CA ILE A 118 13.50 6.49 5.39
C ILE A 118 12.34 5.62 4.90
N TYR A 119 11.13 6.17 4.82
CA TYR A 119 9.99 5.41 4.31
C TYR A 119 10.14 5.04 2.83
N ALA A 120 10.64 5.97 2.01
CA ALA A 120 10.86 5.80 0.57
C ALA A 120 11.89 4.71 0.24
N LEU A 121 13.01 4.68 0.96
CA LEU A 121 14.17 3.85 0.60
C LEU A 121 14.33 2.63 1.49
N VAL A 122 14.08 2.77 2.79
CA VAL A 122 14.37 1.73 3.78
C VAL A 122 13.16 0.84 4.01
N ILE A 123 11.95 1.41 4.07
CA ILE A 123 10.74 0.63 4.37
C ILE A 123 10.09 0.04 3.12
N TYR A 124 10.21 0.73 1.98
CA TYR A 124 9.56 0.36 0.72
C TYR A 124 9.81 -1.08 0.29
N ILE A 125 11.08 -1.43 0.09
CA ILE A 125 11.49 -2.74 -0.45
C ILE A 125 11.21 -3.87 0.58
N PRO A 126 11.60 -3.74 1.87
CA PRO A 126 11.34 -4.80 2.85
C PRO A 126 9.86 -5.10 3.05
N CYS A 127 8.97 -4.11 3.04
CA CYS A 127 7.54 -4.36 3.19
C CYS A 127 6.95 -5.14 2.00
N ILE A 128 7.35 -4.83 0.76
CA ILE A 128 6.88 -5.59 -0.41
C ILE A 128 7.42 -7.03 -0.35
N ILE A 129 8.69 -7.22 0.00
CA ILE A 129 9.29 -8.56 0.13
C ILE A 129 8.63 -9.35 1.27
N GLY A 130 8.41 -8.72 2.43
CA GLY A 130 7.74 -9.32 3.57
C GLY A 130 6.30 -9.71 3.24
N GLY A 131 5.56 -8.83 2.57
CA GLY A 131 4.20 -9.10 2.10
C GLY A 131 4.17 -10.28 1.13
N ARG A 132 5.13 -10.34 0.21
CA ARG A 132 5.29 -11.46 -0.71
C ARG A 132 5.53 -12.78 0.03
N TYR A 133 6.45 -12.78 0.99
CA TYR A 133 6.74 -13.96 1.81
C TYR A 133 5.50 -14.46 2.55
N ILE A 134 4.73 -13.54 3.14
CA ILE A 134 3.46 -13.86 3.82
C ILE A 134 2.46 -14.46 2.82
N GLY A 135 2.27 -13.82 1.66
CA GLY A 135 1.37 -14.28 0.62
C GLY A 135 1.70 -15.67 0.10
N SER A 136 2.99 -15.94 -0.17
CA SER A 136 3.44 -17.24 -0.67
C SER A 136 3.38 -18.37 0.36
N LYS A 137 3.54 -18.06 1.65
CA LYS A 137 3.62 -19.09 2.70
C LYS A 137 2.27 -19.43 3.34
N TYR A 138 1.41 -18.43 3.51
CA TYR A 138 0.19 -18.57 4.32
C TYR A 138 -1.11 -18.38 3.53
N LEU A 139 -1.05 -17.89 2.30
CA LEU A 139 -2.24 -17.50 1.52
C LEU A 139 -2.29 -18.16 0.14
N GLN A 140 -1.48 -19.20 -0.10
CA GLN A 140 -1.62 -20.01 -1.30
C GLN A 140 -2.87 -20.88 -1.21
N VAL A 141 -3.72 -20.77 -2.24
CA VAL A 141 -4.88 -21.65 -2.42
C VAL A 141 -4.34 -22.92 -3.06
N LYS A 142 -4.40 -24.03 -2.32
CA LYS A 142 -4.18 -25.38 -2.87
C LYS A 142 -5.31 -25.75 -3.84
#